data_AF-A0AAN8JER7-F1
#
_entry.id   AF-A0AAN8JER7-F1
#
_cell.length_a   1.000
_cell.length_b   1.000
_cell.length_c   1.000
_cell.angle_alpha   90.00
_cell.angle_beta   90.00
_cell.angle_gamma   90.00
#
_symmetry.space_group_name_H-M   'P 1'
#
loop_
_entity.id
_entity.type
_entity.pdbx_description
1 polymer ?
#
loop_
_entity_poly.entity_id
_entity_poly.type
_entity_poly.pdbx_seq_one_letter_code
_entity_poly.pdbx_strand_id
1 'polypeptide(L)'
;MADVSKHSKKNEKLSYSFKDRLDKLGCPYTEGVDESWVLELIFKPGEPRIRLLQWLFAKFDSKLNELLDPEHAPIESKMDSRIQRLLYVSSTLGLCRYDDVDLIRGVTASSKQTAFMDQLLDLVCITDISEDPREKIFQSPGLVCESSGLQDQFTSDCNYIDQLVLEEKMSTLFKSSVNLLPPDINKNIETKMVEKGLSKEKLPSPDIQKLIEQANIVSNTLDKQTLTLQELSEKFTYSECDPSFVSTTSRTMQVVLSELSQLVVSFSYCYENEMRVWCNKTPPVLTDLGIAFKRVYNVLKIFVEYLTSLEGIRQSYSNLGQNVTNKSKTNFVHTSQLALENFHECVNILDESIQRQDIASTSMASYLTA
;
A
#
# COMPACT_ATOMS: atom_id res chain seq x y z
N MET A 1 -24.00 4.33 -19.88
CA MET A 1 -24.11 2.90 -20.28
C MET A 1 -23.05 2.46 -21.29
N ALA A 2 -22.54 3.33 -22.19
CA ALA A 2 -21.49 2.96 -23.14
C ALA A 2 -20.08 2.74 -22.51
N ASP A 3 -19.75 3.44 -21.42
CA ASP A 3 -18.44 3.31 -20.75
C ASP A 3 -18.27 1.99 -19.97
N VAL A 4 -19.33 1.51 -19.35
CA VAL A 4 -19.33 0.25 -18.58
C VAL A 4 -19.07 -0.95 -19.52
N SER A 5 -19.62 -0.91 -20.75
CA SER A 5 -19.42 -1.97 -21.75
C SER A 5 -18.00 -2.01 -22.31
N LYS A 6 -17.31 -0.86 -22.42
CA LYS A 6 -15.91 -0.80 -22.86
C LYS A 6 -14.94 -1.27 -21.77
N HIS A 7 -15.21 -0.96 -20.50
CA HIS A 7 -14.41 -1.44 -19.37
C HIS A 7 -14.50 -2.96 -19.20
N SER A 8 -15.70 -3.54 -19.34
CA SER A 8 -15.90 -5.00 -19.27
C SER A 8 -15.09 -5.75 -20.33
N LYS A 9 -15.16 -5.31 -21.59
CA LYS A 9 -14.43 -5.95 -22.70
C LYS A 9 -12.90 -5.80 -22.60
N LYS A 10 -12.41 -4.73 -21.99
CA LYS A 10 -10.97 -4.54 -21.77
C LYS A 10 -10.46 -5.49 -20.68
N ASN A 11 -11.24 -5.67 -19.62
CA ASN A 11 -10.89 -6.58 -18.53
C ASN A 11 -10.95 -8.06 -18.96
N GLU A 12 -11.91 -8.45 -19.79
CA GLU A 12 -11.99 -9.82 -20.36
C GLU A 12 -10.78 -10.16 -21.25
N LYS A 13 -10.32 -9.22 -22.08
CA LYS A 13 -9.11 -9.45 -22.90
C LYS A 13 -7.85 -9.55 -22.03
N LEU A 14 -7.79 -8.73 -20.98
CA LEU A 14 -6.67 -8.71 -20.06
C LEU A 14 -6.60 -10.00 -19.24
N SER A 15 -7.75 -10.49 -18.73
CA SER A 15 -7.83 -11.74 -17.98
C SER A 15 -7.42 -12.94 -18.83
N TYR A 16 -7.90 -13.00 -20.07
CA TYR A 16 -7.51 -14.04 -21.01
C TYR A 16 -6.01 -14.01 -21.29
N SER A 17 -5.44 -12.83 -21.55
CA SER A 17 -4.00 -12.67 -21.82
C SER A 17 -3.13 -13.11 -20.64
N PHE A 18 -3.49 -12.73 -19.41
CA PHE A 18 -2.73 -13.16 -18.23
C PHE A 18 -2.87 -14.65 -17.97
N LYS A 19 -4.08 -15.19 -18.13
CA LYS A 19 -4.34 -16.61 -17.96
C LYS A 19 -3.54 -17.45 -18.95
N ASP A 20 -3.60 -17.14 -20.24
CA ASP A 20 -2.85 -17.87 -21.29
C ASP A 20 -1.35 -17.92 -21.00
N ARG A 21 -0.77 -16.80 -20.57
CA ARG A 21 0.66 -16.72 -20.22
C ARG A 21 1.01 -17.52 -18.97
N LEU A 22 0.18 -17.46 -17.93
CA LEU A 22 0.38 -18.22 -16.70
C LEU A 22 0.21 -19.72 -16.94
N ASP A 23 -0.76 -20.12 -17.76
CA ASP A 23 -1.00 -21.52 -18.15
C ASP A 23 0.18 -22.07 -18.96
N LYS A 24 0.73 -21.28 -19.89
CA LYS A 24 1.95 -21.65 -20.66
C LYS A 24 3.16 -21.87 -19.75
N LEU A 25 3.32 -21.03 -18.72
CA LEU A 25 4.38 -21.18 -17.72
C LEU A 25 4.15 -22.34 -16.74
N GLY A 26 3.02 -23.05 -16.83
CA GLY A 26 2.66 -24.15 -15.93
C GLY A 26 2.33 -23.67 -14.51
N CYS A 27 1.68 -22.51 -14.36
CA CYS A 27 1.33 -21.95 -13.06
C CYS A 27 0.38 -22.88 -12.29
N PRO A 28 0.72 -23.30 -11.05
CA PRO A 28 -0.13 -24.21 -10.26
C PRO A 28 -1.41 -23.53 -9.76
N TYR A 29 -1.49 -22.20 -9.80
CA TYR A 29 -2.61 -21.41 -9.28
C TYR A 29 -3.69 -21.11 -10.34
N THR A 30 -3.47 -21.50 -11.60
CA THR A 30 -4.41 -21.25 -12.72
C THR A 30 -5.10 -22.52 -13.23
N GLU A 31 -4.77 -23.70 -12.69
CA GLU A 31 -5.39 -24.96 -13.10
C GLU A 31 -6.87 -25.04 -12.68
N GLY A 32 -7.76 -25.21 -13.67
CA GLY A 32 -9.19 -25.43 -13.43
C GLY A 32 -10.00 -24.22 -12.92
N VAL A 33 -9.38 -23.05 -12.82
CA VAL A 33 -10.03 -21.80 -12.36
C VAL A 33 -10.42 -20.89 -13.51
N ASP A 34 -11.47 -20.11 -13.31
CA ASP A 34 -12.03 -19.19 -14.29
C ASP A 34 -11.21 -17.89 -14.43
N GLU A 35 -11.40 -17.17 -15.52
CA GLU A 35 -10.66 -15.94 -15.83
C GLU A 35 -10.84 -14.84 -14.78
N SER A 36 -11.98 -14.85 -14.07
CA SER A 36 -12.25 -13.88 -13.02
C SER A 36 -11.33 -14.09 -11.82
N TRP A 37 -10.99 -15.34 -11.48
CA TRP A 37 -10.03 -15.68 -10.43
C TRP A 37 -8.63 -15.15 -10.74
N VAL A 38 -8.20 -15.15 -11.99
CA VAL A 38 -6.87 -14.62 -12.39
C VAL A 38 -6.80 -13.11 -12.11
N LEU A 39 -7.89 -12.38 -12.35
CA LEU A 39 -7.97 -10.97 -11.98
C LEU A 39 -7.97 -10.77 -10.47
N GLU A 40 -8.59 -11.67 -9.70
CA GLU A 40 -8.52 -11.60 -8.23
C GLU A 40 -7.11 -11.89 -7.70
N LEU A 41 -6.46 -12.93 -8.23
CA LEU A 41 -5.10 -13.33 -7.88
C LEU A 41 -4.09 -12.21 -8.14
N ILE A 42 -4.29 -11.47 -9.23
CA ILE A 42 -3.45 -10.34 -9.60
C ILE A 42 -3.86 -9.08 -8.84
N PHE A 43 -5.10 -8.61 -8.95
CA PHE A 43 -5.46 -7.25 -8.53
C PHE A 43 -5.92 -7.12 -7.08
N LYS A 44 -6.19 -8.22 -6.37
CA LYS A 44 -6.58 -8.16 -4.96
C LYS A 44 -5.40 -8.38 -4.02
N PRO A 45 -5.34 -7.63 -2.91
CA PRO A 45 -4.37 -7.89 -1.87
C PRO A 45 -4.68 -9.20 -1.14
N GLY A 46 -3.64 -9.97 -0.84
CA GLY A 46 -3.77 -11.21 -0.07
C GLY A 46 -2.62 -12.19 -0.28
N GLU A 47 -2.63 -13.26 0.50
CA GLU A 47 -1.65 -14.36 0.41
C GLU A 47 -1.55 -14.98 -1.00
N PRO A 48 -2.66 -15.20 -1.74
CA PRO A 48 -2.57 -15.75 -3.10
C PRO A 48 -1.70 -14.91 -4.04
N ARG A 49 -1.80 -13.57 -3.97
CA ARG A 49 -0.97 -12.67 -4.77
C ARG A 49 0.52 -12.80 -4.40
N ILE A 50 0.82 -12.82 -3.11
CA ILE A 50 2.21 -12.96 -2.62
C ILE A 50 2.80 -14.30 -3.07
N ARG A 51 2.03 -15.39 -3.02
CA ARG A 51 2.43 -16.71 -3.51
C ARG A 51 2.66 -16.74 -5.02
N LEU A 52 1.81 -16.07 -5.79
CA LEU A 52 2.01 -15.93 -7.24
C LEU A 52 3.33 -15.21 -7.54
N LEU A 53 3.59 -14.07 -6.88
CA LEU A 53 4.83 -13.32 -7.09
C LEU A 53 6.07 -14.14 -6.70
N GLN A 54 6.03 -14.84 -5.56
CA GLN A 54 7.11 -15.74 -5.16
C GLN A 54 7.37 -16.82 -6.20
N TRP A 55 6.31 -17.44 -6.72
CA TRP A 55 6.43 -18.46 -7.75
C TRP A 55 7.02 -17.90 -9.05
N LEU A 56 6.58 -16.73 -9.50
CA LEU A 56 7.13 -16.08 -10.70
C LEU A 56 8.62 -15.77 -10.55
N PHE A 57 9.06 -15.23 -9.40
CA PHE A 57 10.48 -14.97 -9.17
C PHE A 57 11.30 -16.26 -9.02
N ALA A 58 10.75 -17.29 -8.40
CA ALA A 58 11.39 -18.61 -8.31
C ALA A 58 11.53 -19.28 -9.69
N LYS A 59 10.57 -19.04 -10.58
CA LYS A 59 10.57 -19.53 -11.97
C LYS A 59 11.57 -18.77 -12.84
N PHE A 60 11.78 -17.47 -12.59
CA PHE A 60 12.80 -16.66 -13.27
C PHE A 60 14.23 -17.06 -12.87
N ASP A 61 14.49 -17.31 -11.59
CA ASP A 61 15.79 -17.81 -11.12
C ASP A 61 15.61 -18.66 -9.85
N SER A 62 16.10 -19.89 -9.91
CA SER A 62 16.14 -20.83 -8.77
C SER A 62 16.77 -20.25 -7.50
N LYS A 63 17.76 -19.35 -7.62
CA LYS A 63 18.41 -18.70 -6.46
C LYS A 63 17.50 -17.71 -5.75
N LEU A 64 16.56 -17.08 -6.48
CA LEU A 64 15.57 -16.20 -5.87
C LEU A 64 14.59 -16.99 -5.01
N ASN A 65 14.36 -18.27 -5.33
CA ASN A 65 13.53 -19.13 -4.49
C ASN A 65 14.14 -19.29 -3.09
N GLU A 66 15.46 -19.50 -2.98
CA GLU A 66 16.15 -19.59 -1.69
C GLU A 66 16.04 -18.29 -0.87
N LEU A 67 16.17 -17.14 -1.54
CA LEU A 67 16.03 -15.83 -0.90
C LEU A 67 14.59 -15.56 -0.42
N LEU A 68 13.61 -16.00 -1.20
CA LEU A 68 12.18 -15.80 -0.95
C LEU A 68 11.57 -16.88 -0.04
N ASP A 69 12.35 -17.92 0.28
CA ASP A 69 11.94 -19.03 1.13
C ASP A 69 11.72 -18.54 2.59
N PRO A 70 10.53 -18.77 3.16
CA PRO A 70 10.26 -18.49 4.57
C PRO A 70 11.11 -19.32 5.55
N GLU A 71 11.71 -20.44 5.16
CA GLU A 71 12.55 -21.27 6.05
C GLU A 71 13.89 -20.63 6.41
N HIS A 72 14.43 -19.79 5.52
CA HIS A 72 15.71 -19.08 5.72
C HIS A 72 15.51 -17.66 6.29
N ALA A 73 14.31 -17.34 6.78
CA ALA A 73 13.98 -16.02 7.31
C ALA A 73 14.19 -15.92 8.83
N PRO A 74 14.95 -14.91 9.32
CA PRO A 74 14.95 -14.60 10.75
C PRO A 74 13.53 -14.26 11.18
N ILE A 75 13.17 -14.68 12.40
CA ILE A 75 11.81 -14.86 12.95
C ILE A 75 10.95 -13.57 13.03
N GLU A 76 11.44 -12.43 12.57
CA GLU A 76 10.72 -11.16 12.57
C GLU A 76 9.62 -11.11 11.50
N SER A 77 8.37 -11.01 11.99
CA SER A 77 7.10 -10.88 11.26
C SER A 77 7.08 -11.43 9.83
N LYS A 78 6.78 -12.74 9.70
CA LYS A 78 6.82 -13.55 8.46
C LYS A 78 6.16 -12.93 7.20
N MET A 79 5.18 -12.04 7.35
CA MET A 79 4.47 -11.42 6.21
C MET A 79 5.15 -10.14 5.71
N ASP A 80 5.55 -9.23 6.61
CA ASP A 80 6.24 -8.00 6.23
C ASP A 80 7.65 -8.29 5.69
N SER A 81 8.34 -9.29 6.24
CA SER A 81 9.65 -9.71 5.73
C SER A 81 9.58 -10.31 4.31
N ARG A 82 8.52 -11.07 3.99
CA ARG A 82 8.28 -11.59 2.62
C ARG A 82 8.00 -10.47 1.62
N ILE A 83 7.13 -9.52 2.00
CA ILE A 83 6.79 -8.38 1.14
C ILE A 83 8.04 -7.51 0.89
N GLN A 84 8.86 -7.28 1.92
CA GLN A 84 10.11 -6.52 1.79
C GLN A 84 11.12 -7.22 0.86
N ARG A 85 11.26 -8.55 0.94
CA ARG A 85 12.13 -9.30 0.02
C ARG A 85 11.63 -9.26 -1.41
N LEU A 86 10.33 -9.43 -1.62
CA LEU A 86 9.71 -9.28 -2.95
C LEU A 86 9.91 -7.88 -3.51
N LEU A 87 9.76 -6.85 -2.66
CA LEU A 87 10.01 -5.46 -3.03
C LEU A 87 11.47 -5.22 -3.40
N TYR A 88 12.40 -5.77 -2.61
CA TYR A 88 13.83 -5.70 -2.89
C TYR A 88 14.13 -6.29 -4.27
N VAL A 89 13.76 -7.56 -4.52
CA VAL A 89 13.98 -8.23 -5.81
C VAL A 89 13.33 -7.48 -6.97
N SER A 90 12.06 -7.06 -6.80
CA SER A 90 11.33 -6.31 -7.82
C SER A 90 12.00 -4.98 -8.17
N SER A 91 12.52 -4.27 -7.15
CA SER A 91 13.22 -3.01 -7.35
C SER A 91 14.60 -3.18 -7.98
N THR A 92 15.32 -4.26 -7.63
CA THR A 92 16.61 -4.61 -8.24
C THR A 92 16.47 -4.98 -9.71
N LEU A 93 15.38 -5.66 -10.08
CA LEU A 93 15.04 -5.98 -11.47
C LEU A 93 14.46 -4.80 -12.26
N GLY A 94 14.29 -3.63 -11.62
CA GLY A 94 13.77 -2.43 -12.27
C GLY A 94 12.27 -2.45 -12.56
N LEU A 95 11.50 -3.37 -11.95
CA LEU A 95 10.06 -3.51 -12.14
C LEU A 95 9.26 -2.48 -11.33
N CYS A 96 9.80 -2.01 -10.20
CA CYS A 96 9.17 -1.01 -9.35
C CYS A 96 10.19 -0.17 -8.57
N ARG A 97 9.70 0.83 -7.82
CA ARG A 97 10.55 1.61 -6.91
C ARG A 97 10.80 0.86 -5.60
N TYR A 98 11.82 1.29 -4.85
CA TYR A 98 12.20 0.69 -3.56
C TYR A 98 11.18 0.93 -2.43
N ASP A 99 10.29 1.90 -2.59
CA ASP A 99 9.24 2.29 -1.64
C ASP A 99 7.83 1.80 -2.07
N ASP A 100 7.72 1.08 -3.19
CA ASP A 100 6.45 0.61 -3.76
C ASP A 100 5.88 -0.65 -3.06
N VAL A 101 5.84 -0.65 -1.72
CA VAL A 101 5.27 -1.75 -0.90
C VAL A 101 3.81 -2.04 -1.29
N ASP A 102 3.04 -0.99 -1.56
CA ASP A 102 1.62 -1.10 -1.92
C ASP A 102 1.39 -1.77 -3.28
N LEU A 103 2.39 -1.70 -4.17
CA LEU A 103 2.35 -2.38 -5.47
C LEU A 103 2.48 -3.89 -5.28
N ILE A 104 3.43 -4.32 -4.45
CA ILE A 104 3.61 -5.73 -4.09
C ILE A 104 2.35 -6.25 -3.39
N ARG A 105 1.80 -5.48 -2.45
CA ARG A 105 0.56 -5.84 -1.74
C ARG A 105 -0.68 -5.86 -2.63
N GLY A 106 -0.69 -5.19 -3.78
CA GLY A 106 -1.86 -5.14 -4.67
C GLY A 106 -2.91 -4.09 -4.26
N VAL A 107 -2.49 -3.02 -3.57
CA VAL A 107 -3.37 -1.92 -3.11
C VAL A 107 -3.33 -0.73 -4.08
N THR A 108 -2.35 -0.69 -4.99
CA THR A 108 -2.18 0.43 -5.95
C THR A 108 -3.22 0.41 -7.09
N ALA A 109 -3.31 1.49 -7.86
CA ALA A 109 -4.19 1.57 -9.03
C ALA A 109 -3.95 0.43 -10.04
N SER A 110 -5.03 -0.10 -10.63
CA SER A 110 -4.98 -1.26 -11.53
C SER A 110 -4.03 -1.07 -12.71
N SER A 111 -3.92 0.13 -13.28
CA SER A 111 -2.99 0.40 -14.39
C SER A 111 -1.52 0.15 -14.03
N LYS A 112 -1.10 0.53 -12.82
CA LYS A 112 0.27 0.31 -12.33
C LYS A 112 0.51 -1.16 -12.01
N GLN A 113 -0.49 -1.84 -11.45
CA GLN A 113 -0.43 -3.29 -11.22
C GLN A 113 -0.35 -4.08 -12.53
N THR A 114 -1.10 -3.68 -13.56
CA THR A 114 -1.06 -4.30 -14.90
C THR A 114 0.33 -4.17 -15.51
N ALA A 115 0.89 -2.97 -15.56
CA ALA A 115 2.23 -2.75 -16.14
C ALA A 115 3.31 -3.57 -15.43
N PHE A 116 3.26 -3.61 -14.10
CA PHE A 116 4.16 -4.43 -13.30
C PHE A 116 4.04 -5.93 -13.63
N MET A 117 2.81 -6.45 -13.70
CA MET A 117 2.58 -7.86 -14.02
C MET A 117 2.96 -8.22 -15.45
N ASP A 118 2.67 -7.34 -16.42
CA ASP A 118 3.08 -7.54 -17.82
C ASP A 118 4.60 -7.64 -17.93
N GLN A 119 5.33 -6.69 -17.34
CA GLN A 119 6.80 -6.69 -17.35
C GLN A 119 7.40 -7.93 -16.65
N LEU A 120 6.85 -8.30 -15.49
CA LEU A 120 7.30 -9.48 -14.77
C LEU A 120 7.05 -10.75 -15.60
N LEU A 121 5.84 -10.92 -16.13
CA LEU A 121 5.53 -12.07 -16.95
C LEU A 121 6.34 -12.09 -18.25
N ASP A 122 6.64 -10.93 -18.86
CA ASP A 122 7.47 -10.88 -20.08
C ASP A 122 8.85 -11.42 -19.77
N LEU A 123 9.43 -10.98 -18.66
CA LEU A 123 10.72 -11.45 -18.17
C LEU A 123 10.73 -12.96 -17.89
N VAL A 124 9.70 -13.48 -17.21
CA VAL A 124 9.60 -14.93 -16.93
C VAL A 124 9.35 -15.75 -18.20
N CYS A 125 8.49 -15.27 -19.11
CA CYS A 125 8.26 -15.95 -20.39
C CYS A 125 9.52 -16.01 -21.24
N ILE A 126 10.28 -14.92 -21.34
CA ILE A 126 11.53 -14.88 -22.12
C ILE A 126 12.55 -15.87 -21.55
N THR A 127 12.68 -15.93 -20.22
CA THR A 127 13.60 -16.86 -19.57
C THR A 127 13.17 -18.32 -19.74
N ASP A 128 11.89 -18.64 -19.53
CA ASP A 128 11.35 -20.00 -19.71
C ASP A 128 11.51 -20.49 -21.16
N ILE A 129 11.27 -19.62 -22.16
CA ILE A 129 11.51 -19.93 -23.59
C ILE A 129 13.00 -20.18 -23.85
N SER A 130 13.90 -19.41 -23.23
CA SER A 130 15.34 -19.59 -23.42
C SER A 130 15.87 -20.91 -22.81
N GLU A 131 15.17 -21.44 -21.81
CA GLU A 131 15.51 -22.70 -21.13
C GLU A 131 14.87 -23.94 -21.77
N ASP A 132 13.81 -23.81 -22.58
CA ASP A 132 13.17 -24.94 -23.25
C ASP A 132 14.10 -25.53 -24.35
N PRO A 133 14.53 -26.80 -24.23
CA PRO A 133 15.37 -27.46 -25.24
C PRO A 133 14.70 -27.63 -26.61
N ARG A 134 13.38 -27.40 -26.71
CA ARG A 134 12.58 -27.57 -27.94
C ARG A 134 12.40 -26.28 -28.73
N GLU A 135 12.49 -25.11 -28.09
CA GLU A 135 12.39 -23.78 -28.70
C GLU A 135 13.79 -23.13 -28.83
N LYS A 136 14.74 -23.90 -29.41
CA LYS A 136 16.14 -23.51 -29.64
C LYS A 136 16.35 -22.25 -30.51
N ILE A 137 15.28 -21.65 -31.01
CA ILE A 137 15.29 -20.51 -31.93
C ILE A 137 15.59 -19.21 -31.17
N PHE A 138 15.30 -19.16 -29.86
CA PHE A 138 15.46 -17.96 -29.02
C PHE A 138 16.58 -18.05 -27.98
N GLN A 139 17.42 -19.09 -28.01
CA GLN A 139 18.61 -19.14 -27.17
C GLN A 139 19.56 -17.98 -27.54
N SER A 140 20.02 -17.25 -26.52
CA SER A 140 20.97 -16.16 -26.72
C SER A 140 22.24 -16.70 -27.40
N PRO A 141 22.71 -16.07 -28.50
CA PRO A 141 23.90 -16.52 -29.20
C PRO A 141 25.10 -16.64 -28.27
N GLY A 142 25.85 -17.74 -28.34
CA GLY A 142 27.09 -17.93 -27.60
C GLY A 142 26.97 -18.65 -26.24
N LEU A 143 25.77 -19.09 -25.85
CA LEU A 143 25.61 -20.05 -24.75
C LEU A 143 25.90 -21.47 -25.27
N VAL A 144 27.10 -21.98 -24.97
CA VAL A 144 27.46 -23.38 -25.25
C VAL A 144 26.67 -24.28 -24.31
N CYS A 145 25.60 -24.88 -24.81
CA CYS A 145 24.87 -25.89 -24.05
C CYS A 145 25.65 -27.21 -24.09
N GLU A 146 26.00 -27.78 -22.93
CA GLU A 146 26.68 -29.09 -22.84
C GLU A 146 25.87 -30.26 -23.42
N SER A 147 24.59 -30.04 -23.74
CA SER A 147 23.68 -31.06 -24.27
C SER A 147 23.52 -31.04 -25.79
N SER A 148 24.02 -30.02 -26.50
CA SER A 148 23.97 -29.93 -27.97
C SER A 148 25.34 -30.20 -28.59
N GLY A 149 25.36 -30.93 -29.72
CA GLY A 149 26.57 -31.09 -30.51
C GLY A 149 27.00 -29.76 -31.14
N LEU A 150 28.31 -29.53 -31.25
CA LEU A 150 28.90 -28.30 -31.81
C LEU A 150 28.33 -27.93 -33.19
N GLN A 151 27.99 -28.93 -34.00
CA GLN A 151 27.42 -28.75 -35.33
C GLN A 151 25.99 -28.19 -35.30
N ASP A 152 25.15 -28.65 -34.36
CA ASP A 152 23.77 -28.19 -34.22
C ASP A 152 23.74 -26.75 -33.71
N GLN A 153 24.66 -26.40 -32.81
CA GLN A 153 24.85 -25.04 -32.33
C GLN A 153 25.23 -24.09 -33.47
N PHE A 154 26.23 -24.47 -34.28
CA PHE A 154 26.66 -23.68 -35.43
C PHE A 154 25.52 -23.42 -36.41
N THR A 155 24.71 -24.43 -36.72
CA THR A 155 23.55 -24.27 -37.61
C THR A 155 22.48 -23.38 -37.01
N SER A 156 22.21 -23.47 -35.71
CA SER A 156 21.25 -22.59 -35.01
C SER A 156 21.72 -21.13 -35.03
N ASP A 157 23.02 -20.90 -34.76
CA ASP A 157 23.61 -19.56 -34.77
C ASP A 157 23.56 -18.92 -36.17
N CYS A 158 23.86 -19.69 -37.22
CA CYS A 158 23.74 -19.21 -38.60
C CYS A 158 22.29 -18.84 -38.96
N ASN A 159 21.32 -19.69 -38.61
CA ASN A 159 19.91 -19.43 -38.90
C ASN A 159 19.38 -18.19 -38.15
N TYR A 160 19.83 -17.97 -36.92
CA TYR A 160 19.48 -16.78 -36.13
C TYR A 160 20.04 -15.50 -36.78
N ILE A 161 21.29 -15.53 -37.23
CA ILE A 161 21.88 -14.40 -37.97
C ILE A 161 21.11 -14.13 -39.26
N ASP A 162 20.75 -15.17 -40.02
CA ASP A 162 19.95 -15.02 -41.23
C ASP A 162 18.57 -14.43 -40.93
N GLN A 163 17.93 -14.83 -39.82
CA GLN A 163 16.65 -14.27 -39.38
C GLN A 163 16.77 -12.81 -38.93
N LEU A 164 17.81 -12.43 -38.20
CA LEU A 164 18.10 -11.04 -37.84
C LEU A 164 18.29 -10.15 -39.08
N VAL A 165 18.97 -10.67 -40.10
CA VAL A 165 19.20 -9.96 -41.37
C VAL A 165 17.89 -9.76 -42.15
N LEU A 166 16.93 -10.69 -42.01
CA LEU A 166 15.64 -10.65 -42.69
C LEU A 166 14.58 -9.81 -41.95
N GLU A 167 14.55 -9.86 -40.62
CA GLU A 167 13.54 -9.16 -39.80
C GLU A 167 13.87 -7.67 -39.62
N GLU A 168 15.15 -7.31 -39.50
CA GLU A 168 15.56 -5.91 -39.40
C GLU A 168 16.03 -5.35 -40.75
N LYS A 169 15.63 -4.11 -41.08
CA LYS A 169 16.28 -3.36 -42.15
C LYS A 169 17.73 -3.13 -41.73
N MET A 170 18.64 -4.01 -42.14
CA MET A 170 20.08 -3.90 -41.86
C MET A 170 20.65 -2.54 -42.34
N SER A 171 20.01 -1.96 -43.36
CA SER A 171 20.28 -0.60 -43.83
C SER A 171 20.00 0.49 -42.80
N THR A 172 19.12 0.28 -41.81
CA THR A 172 18.94 1.19 -40.66
C THR A 172 19.92 0.93 -39.52
N LEU A 173 20.33 -0.32 -39.27
CA LEU A 173 21.39 -0.64 -38.30
C LEU A 173 22.75 -0.05 -38.73
N PHE A 174 23.07 -0.13 -40.02
CA PHE A 174 24.28 0.45 -40.59
C PHE A 174 24.11 1.91 -41.04
N LYS A 175 22.91 2.49 -40.89
CA LYS A 175 22.73 3.94 -40.97
C LYS A 175 23.23 4.53 -39.67
N SER A 176 24.55 4.53 -39.50
CA SER A 176 25.19 5.24 -38.41
C SER A 176 24.99 6.73 -38.63
N SER A 177 23.86 7.27 -38.17
CA SER A 177 23.88 8.63 -37.64
C SER A 177 24.75 8.51 -36.38
N VAL A 178 26.06 8.61 -36.55
CA VAL A 178 27.02 8.56 -35.45
C VAL A 178 26.67 9.74 -34.56
N ASN A 179 25.90 9.47 -33.51
CA ASN A 179 25.54 10.47 -32.54
C ASN A 179 26.73 10.53 -31.57
N LEU A 180 27.75 11.32 -31.96
CA LEU A 180 29.01 11.46 -31.23
C LEU A 180 28.83 12.10 -29.84
N LEU A 181 27.61 12.55 -29.54
CA LEU A 181 27.27 13.22 -28.30
C LEU A 181 26.48 12.26 -27.39
N PRO A 182 26.85 12.18 -26.10
CA PRO A 182 26.06 11.48 -25.09
C PRO A 182 24.57 11.90 -25.09
N PRO A 183 23.65 11.00 -24.73
CA PRO A 183 22.20 11.26 -24.75
C PRO A 183 21.78 12.51 -23.96
N ASP A 184 22.48 12.80 -22.86
CA ASP A 184 22.17 13.95 -21.99
C ASP A 184 22.55 15.28 -22.64
N ILE A 185 23.64 15.30 -23.40
CA ILE A 185 24.08 16.46 -24.17
C ILE A 185 23.13 16.68 -25.35
N ASN A 186 22.73 15.61 -26.04
CA ASN A 186 21.74 15.69 -27.11
C ASN A 186 20.40 16.23 -26.63
N LYS A 187 19.88 15.75 -25.51
CA LYS A 187 18.63 16.28 -24.91
C LYS A 187 18.73 17.77 -24.60
N ASN A 188 19.87 18.21 -24.07
CA ASN A 188 20.11 19.62 -23.75
C ASN A 188 20.17 20.48 -25.03
N ILE A 189 20.84 19.98 -26.08
CA ILE A 189 20.89 20.63 -27.39
C ILE A 189 19.49 20.70 -28.00
N GLU A 190 18.72 19.61 -28.00
CA GLU A 190 17.35 19.59 -28.49
C GLU A 190 16.46 20.59 -27.76
N THR A 191 16.58 20.65 -26.43
CA THR A 191 15.79 21.58 -25.59
C THR A 191 16.13 23.03 -25.95
N LYS A 192 17.42 23.35 -26.08
CA LYS A 192 17.90 24.68 -26.49
C LYS A 192 17.55 25.02 -27.94
N MET A 193 17.42 24.03 -28.83
CA MET A 193 16.96 24.24 -30.21
C MET A 193 15.48 24.55 -30.28
N VAL A 194 14.66 23.85 -29.50
CA VAL A 194 13.22 24.11 -29.37
C VAL A 194 12.98 25.51 -28.80
N GLU A 195 13.74 25.91 -27.78
CA GLU A 195 13.70 27.27 -27.21
C GLU A 195 14.07 28.36 -28.23
N LYS A 196 14.92 28.04 -29.21
CA LYS A 196 15.30 28.95 -30.31
C LYS A 196 14.41 28.84 -31.55
N GLY A 197 13.37 28.00 -31.54
CA GLY A 197 12.39 27.89 -32.63
C GLY A 197 12.88 27.15 -33.89
N LEU A 198 13.95 26.35 -33.81
CA LEU A 198 14.44 25.55 -34.95
C LEU A 198 13.88 24.11 -34.95
N SER A 199 13.68 23.55 -36.14
CA SER A 199 13.18 22.18 -36.34
C SER A 199 14.25 21.12 -36.02
N LYS A 200 13.81 20.00 -35.43
CA LYS A 200 14.65 18.89 -34.95
C LYS A 200 15.52 18.18 -36.01
N GLU A 201 15.25 18.40 -37.29
CA GLU A 201 15.83 17.61 -38.38
C GLU A 201 17.02 18.28 -39.09
N LYS A 202 17.31 19.56 -38.80
CA LYS A 202 18.41 20.27 -39.47
C LYS A 202 19.22 21.08 -38.46
N LEU A 203 20.37 20.54 -38.05
CA LEU A 203 21.37 21.35 -37.37
C LEU A 203 21.78 22.48 -38.33
N PRO A 204 21.64 23.76 -37.94
CA PRO A 204 22.28 24.83 -38.68
C PRO A 204 23.80 24.62 -38.61
N SER A 205 24.48 24.75 -39.75
CA SER A 205 25.94 24.69 -39.78
C SER A 205 26.49 25.71 -38.77
N PRO A 206 27.32 25.28 -37.81
CA PRO A 206 27.85 26.20 -36.82
C PRO A 206 28.70 27.27 -37.51
N ASP A 207 28.44 28.53 -37.16
CA ASP A 207 29.27 29.66 -37.56
C ASP A 207 30.63 29.52 -36.89
N ILE A 208 31.65 29.17 -37.68
CA ILE A 208 33.00 28.88 -37.24
C ILE A 208 33.60 30.07 -36.47
N GLN A 209 33.26 31.31 -36.86
CA GLN A 209 33.80 32.50 -36.21
C GLN A 209 33.26 32.66 -34.78
N LYS A 210 31.96 32.45 -34.59
CA LYS A 210 31.35 32.47 -33.25
C LYS A 210 31.86 31.34 -32.37
N LEU A 211 32.12 30.16 -32.95
CA LEU A 211 32.66 29.03 -32.19
C LEU A 211 34.08 29.31 -31.70
N ILE A 212 34.93 29.91 -32.55
CA ILE A 212 36.28 30.33 -32.17
C ILE A 212 36.24 31.40 -31.08
N GLU A 213 35.33 32.37 -31.18
CA GLU A 213 35.15 33.40 -30.16
C GLU A 213 34.73 32.80 -28.80
N GLN A 214 33.75 31.89 -28.81
CA GLN A 214 33.31 31.19 -27.60
C GLN A 214 34.41 30.30 -27.00
N ALA A 215 35.18 29.60 -27.85
CA ALA A 215 36.32 28.79 -27.40
C ALA A 215 37.39 29.66 -26.73
N ASN A 216 37.70 30.83 -27.29
CA ASN A 216 38.63 31.78 -26.68
C ASN A 216 38.12 32.33 -25.34
N ILE A 217 36.82 32.61 -25.21
CA ILE A 217 36.21 33.06 -23.94
C ILE A 217 36.33 31.96 -22.88
N VAL A 218 36.02 30.70 -23.25
CA VAL A 218 36.11 29.55 -22.33
C VAL A 218 37.57 29.32 -21.91
N SER A 219 38.53 29.37 -22.84
CA SER A 219 39.96 29.24 -22.54
C SER A 219 40.41 30.30 -21.54
N ASN A 220 40.10 31.58 -21.81
CA ASN A 220 40.45 32.68 -20.90
C ASN A 220 39.78 32.55 -19.53
N THR A 221 38.58 31.97 -19.46
CA THR A 221 37.89 31.71 -18.20
C THR A 221 38.55 30.58 -17.43
N LEU A 222 38.93 29.52 -18.13
CA LEU A 222 39.62 28.37 -17.54
C LEU A 222 40.98 28.77 -16.96
N ASP A 223 41.73 29.62 -17.67
CA ASP A 223 43.02 30.14 -17.20
C ASP A 223 42.84 30.96 -15.92
N LYS A 224 41.82 31.83 -15.88
CA LYS A 224 41.47 32.58 -14.66
C LYS A 224 41.08 31.67 -13.51
N GLN A 225 40.26 30.64 -13.77
CA GLN A 225 39.85 29.71 -12.71
C GLN A 225 41.02 28.86 -12.21
N THR A 226 41.92 28.45 -13.10
CA THR A 226 43.14 27.72 -12.74
C THR A 226 44.04 28.57 -11.86
N LEU A 227 44.22 29.86 -12.19
CA LEU A 227 44.94 30.81 -11.34
C LEU A 227 44.27 30.96 -9.97
N THR A 228 42.95 31.08 -9.91
CA THR A 228 42.25 31.17 -8.60
C THR A 228 42.40 29.90 -7.77
N LEU A 229 42.39 28.72 -8.39
CA LEU A 229 42.62 27.45 -7.70
C LEU A 229 44.07 27.35 -7.19
N GLN A 230 45.03 27.81 -7.98
CA GLN A 230 46.42 27.84 -7.57
C GLN A 230 46.62 28.78 -6.37
N GLU A 231 46.06 29.99 -6.41
CA GLU A 231 46.06 30.90 -5.26
C GLU A 231 45.37 30.30 -4.02
N LEU A 232 44.25 29.59 -4.20
CA LEU A 232 43.56 28.90 -3.10
C LEU A 232 44.41 27.77 -2.52
N SER A 233 45.10 27.00 -3.36
CA SER A 233 45.99 25.93 -2.94
C SER A 233 47.22 26.45 -2.19
N GLU A 234 47.73 27.63 -2.57
CA GLU A 234 48.83 28.31 -1.86
C GLU A 234 48.37 28.93 -0.53
N LYS A 235 47.12 29.45 -0.47
CA LYS A 235 46.52 30.00 0.75
C LYS A 235 46.14 28.94 1.78
N PHE A 236 45.81 27.73 1.33
CA PHE A 236 45.42 26.60 2.18
C PHE A 236 46.43 25.46 2.06
N THR A 237 47.49 25.51 2.89
CA THR A 237 48.29 24.32 3.18
C THR A 237 47.45 23.35 4.01
N TYR A 238 46.85 22.37 3.34
CA TYR A 238 46.41 21.15 4.00
C TYR A 238 47.66 20.51 4.63
N SER A 239 47.79 20.54 5.95
CA SER A 239 48.80 19.72 6.61
C SER A 239 48.59 18.28 6.19
N GLU A 240 49.66 17.58 5.84
CA GLU A 240 49.63 16.13 5.69
C GLU A 240 49.03 15.57 6.99
N CYS A 241 47.81 15.05 6.88
CA CYS A 241 47.09 14.53 8.02
C CYS A 241 47.86 13.28 8.48
N ASP A 242 48.41 13.31 9.70
CA ASP A 242 49.16 12.19 10.25
C ASP A 242 48.35 10.90 10.05
N PRO A 243 48.89 9.89 9.33
CA PRO A 243 48.22 8.62 9.10
C PRO A 243 47.74 7.96 10.41
N SER A 244 48.43 8.23 11.53
CA SER A 244 48.05 7.74 12.86
C SER A 244 46.77 8.42 13.39
N PHE A 245 46.59 9.72 13.13
CA PHE A 245 45.41 10.48 13.55
C PHE A 245 44.18 10.11 12.73
N VAL A 246 44.33 9.94 11.41
CA VAL A 246 43.24 9.50 10.52
C VAL A 246 42.78 8.10 10.87
N SER A 247 43.70 7.17 11.12
CA SER A 247 43.36 5.81 11.53
C SER A 247 42.70 5.76 12.90
N THR A 248 43.16 6.56 13.87
CA THR A 248 42.54 6.68 15.20
C THR A 248 41.12 7.25 15.10
N THR A 249 40.92 8.30 14.31
CA THR A 249 39.61 8.92 14.09
C THR A 249 38.66 7.95 13.39
N SER A 250 39.13 7.26 12.35
CA SER A 250 38.36 6.25 11.63
C SER A 250 37.97 5.08 12.55
N ARG A 251 38.89 4.62 13.40
CA ARG A 251 38.62 3.57 14.38
C ARG A 251 37.59 4.02 15.42
N THR A 252 37.69 5.25 15.90
CA THR A 252 36.75 5.84 16.86
C THR A 252 35.36 5.96 16.23
N MET A 253 35.28 6.47 14.99
CA MET A 253 34.04 6.56 14.22
C MET A 253 33.41 5.19 14.02
N GLN A 254 34.22 4.17 13.69
CA GLN A 254 33.75 2.80 13.52
C GLN A 254 33.17 2.23 14.82
N VAL A 255 33.80 2.50 15.96
CA VAL A 255 33.29 2.08 17.28
C VAL A 255 31.96 2.76 17.58
N VAL A 256 31.87 4.09 17.44
CA VAL A 256 30.64 4.85 17.70
C VAL A 256 29.49 4.39 16.80
N LEU A 257 29.76 4.16 15.51
CA LEU A 257 28.76 3.64 14.58
C LEU A 257 28.32 2.21 14.92
N SER A 258 29.22 1.40 15.46
CA SER A 258 28.91 0.04 15.93
C SER A 258 28.08 0.06 17.21
N GLU A 259 28.37 0.95 18.15
CA GLU A 259 27.56 1.16 19.35
C GLU A 259 26.15 1.67 18.99
N LEU A 260 26.06 2.61 18.04
CA LEU A 260 24.78 3.10 17.56
C LEU A 260 23.96 1.99 16.89
N SER A 261 24.58 1.15 16.06
CA SER A 261 23.88 0.03 15.42
C SER A 261 23.36 -0.98 16.45
N GLN A 262 24.15 -1.29 17.49
CA GLN A 262 23.71 -2.14 18.60
C GLN A 262 22.57 -1.52 19.39
N LEU A 263 22.59 -0.21 19.63
CA LEU A 263 21.51 0.50 20.31
C LEU A 263 20.22 0.44 19.48
N VAL A 264 20.31 0.65 18.17
CA VAL A 264 19.16 0.54 17.25
C VAL A 264 18.61 -0.87 17.24
N VAL A 265 19.46 -1.90 17.15
CA VAL A 265 19.02 -3.31 17.22
C VAL A 265 18.32 -3.61 18.55
N SER A 266 18.89 -3.15 19.66
CA SER A 266 18.31 -3.34 20.99
C SER A 266 16.97 -2.61 21.14
N PHE A 267 16.88 -1.38 20.61
CA PHE A 267 15.64 -0.61 20.57
C PHE A 267 14.58 -1.29 19.72
N SER A 268 14.92 -1.73 18.51
CA SER A 268 14.00 -2.45 17.62
C SER A 268 13.47 -3.72 18.27
N TYR A 269 14.34 -4.51 18.92
CA TYR A 269 13.93 -5.70 19.66
C TYR A 269 12.95 -5.37 20.80
N CYS A 270 13.27 -4.36 21.62
CA CYS A 270 12.40 -3.92 22.71
C CYS A 270 11.06 -3.36 22.19
N TYR A 271 11.11 -2.56 21.13
CA TYR A 271 9.91 -2.01 20.50
C TYR A 271 9.01 -3.13 19.97
N GLU A 272 9.54 -4.07 19.21
CA GLU A 272 8.78 -5.15 18.59
C GLU A 272 8.21 -6.13 19.61
N ASN A 273 9.00 -6.53 20.62
CA ASN A 273 8.58 -7.56 21.57
C ASN A 273 7.79 -7.02 22.76
N GLU A 274 8.09 -5.80 23.22
CA GLU A 274 7.51 -5.27 24.46
C GLU A 274 6.53 -4.12 24.21
N MET A 275 6.86 -3.18 23.32
CA MET A 275 6.06 -1.95 23.16
C MET A 275 4.99 -2.01 22.07
N ARG A 276 5.21 -2.75 20.98
CA ARG A 276 4.34 -2.78 19.78
C ARG A 276 2.92 -3.21 20.10
N VAL A 277 2.77 -4.13 21.06
CA VAL A 277 1.47 -4.62 21.54
C VAL A 277 0.67 -3.52 22.24
N TRP A 278 1.32 -2.51 22.82
CA TRP A 278 0.67 -1.38 23.47
C TRP A 278 0.46 -0.20 22.52
N CYS A 279 1.38 0.02 21.58
CA CYS A 279 1.27 1.10 20.60
C CYS A 279 0.14 0.89 19.57
N ASN A 280 -0.23 -0.37 19.29
CA ASN A 280 -1.28 -0.70 18.33
C ASN A 280 -2.64 -1.04 18.98
N LYS A 281 -2.78 -0.87 20.30
CA LYS A 281 -4.10 -1.05 20.94
C LYS A 281 -5.02 0.09 20.54
N THR A 282 -6.19 -0.25 20.04
CA THR A 282 -7.27 0.72 19.83
C THR A 282 -7.54 1.46 21.16
N PRO A 283 -7.82 2.77 21.13
CA PRO A 283 -8.14 3.53 22.33
C PRO A 283 -9.20 2.78 23.15
N PRO A 284 -9.07 2.71 24.49
CA PRO A 284 -10.07 2.04 25.31
C PRO A 284 -11.43 2.69 25.04
N VAL A 285 -12.38 1.87 24.57
CA VAL A 285 -13.75 2.31 24.36
C VAL A 285 -14.31 2.63 25.74
N LEU A 286 -14.48 3.92 26.01
CA LEU A 286 -15.13 4.39 27.23
C LEU A 286 -16.52 3.74 27.26
N THR A 287 -16.75 2.89 28.25
CA THR A 287 -18.03 2.18 28.41
C THR A 287 -19.15 3.22 28.53
N ASP A 288 -20.34 2.94 27.98
CA ASP A 288 -21.54 3.82 28.03
C ASP A 288 -22.05 4.13 29.46
N LEU A 289 -21.30 3.72 30.48
CA LEU A 289 -21.52 3.99 31.89
C LEU A 289 -21.71 5.49 32.16
N GLY A 290 -21.00 6.38 31.45
CA GLY A 290 -21.22 7.83 31.57
C GLY A 290 -22.62 8.27 31.10
N ILE A 291 -23.14 7.65 30.04
CA ILE A 291 -24.51 7.90 29.54
C ILE A 291 -25.53 7.32 30.51
N ALA A 292 -25.28 6.13 31.06
CA ALA A 292 -26.12 5.51 32.08
C ALA A 292 -26.19 6.37 33.36
N PHE A 293 -25.05 6.86 33.88
CA PHE A 293 -25.02 7.76 35.02
C PHE A 293 -25.76 9.07 34.76
N LYS A 294 -25.62 9.66 33.57
CA LYS A 294 -26.38 10.86 33.20
C LYS A 294 -27.88 10.62 33.15
N ARG A 295 -28.33 9.46 32.64
CA ARG A 295 -29.74 9.06 32.66
C ARG A 295 -30.26 8.89 34.09
N VAL A 296 -29.53 8.15 34.93
CA VAL A 296 -29.91 7.95 36.34
C VAL A 296 -29.95 9.27 37.09
N TYR A 297 -28.96 10.15 36.91
CA TYR A 297 -28.94 11.47 37.51
C TYR A 297 -30.13 12.33 37.07
N ASN A 298 -30.49 12.31 35.79
CA ASN A 298 -31.65 13.04 35.29
C ASN A 298 -32.97 12.51 35.88
N VAL A 299 -33.13 11.17 35.98
CA VAL A 299 -34.30 10.56 36.61
C VAL A 299 -34.37 10.93 38.09
N LEU A 300 -33.24 10.88 38.81
CA LEU A 300 -33.17 11.29 40.20
C LEU A 300 -33.51 12.77 40.37
N LYS A 301 -33.02 13.64 39.48
CA LYS A 301 -33.32 15.07 39.48
C LYS A 301 -34.81 15.32 39.28
N ILE A 302 -35.43 14.66 38.30
CA ILE A 302 -36.88 14.74 38.05
C ILE A 302 -37.65 14.25 39.29
N PHE A 303 -37.22 13.15 39.92
CA PHE A 303 -37.85 12.64 41.12
C PHE A 303 -37.76 13.64 42.29
N VAL A 304 -36.61 14.29 42.48
CA VAL A 304 -36.45 15.36 43.48
C VAL A 304 -37.34 16.57 43.18
N GLU A 305 -37.48 16.97 41.91
CA GLU A 305 -38.41 18.02 41.49
C GLU A 305 -39.88 17.64 41.78
N TYR A 306 -40.26 16.37 41.56
CA TYR A 306 -41.58 15.87 41.94
C TYR A 306 -41.80 15.87 43.46
N LEU A 307 -40.82 15.44 44.25
CA LEU A 307 -40.90 15.50 45.71
C LEU A 307 -41.04 16.95 46.21
N THR A 308 -40.32 17.88 45.60
CA THR A 308 -40.44 19.31 45.93
C THR A 308 -41.82 19.86 45.54
N SER A 309 -42.35 19.43 44.40
CA SER A 309 -43.71 19.78 43.96
C SER A 309 -44.77 19.20 44.89
N LEU A 310 -44.62 17.95 45.34
CA LEU A 310 -45.49 17.32 46.32
C LEU A 310 -45.42 18.00 47.68
N GLU A 311 -44.23 18.42 48.12
CA GLU A 311 -44.09 19.23 49.32
C GLU A 311 -44.79 20.58 49.16
N GLY A 312 -44.68 21.23 47.99
CA GLY A 312 -45.42 22.45 47.66
C GLY A 312 -46.95 22.24 47.67
N ILE A 313 -47.44 21.11 47.16
CA ILE A 313 -48.86 20.73 47.23
C ILE A 313 -49.26 20.47 48.68
N ARG A 314 -48.43 19.79 49.47
CA ARG A 314 -48.68 19.52 50.89
C ARG A 314 -48.76 20.81 51.69
N GLN A 315 -47.86 21.76 51.45
CA GLN A 315 -47.90 23.10 52.05
C GLN A 315 -49.14 23.87 51.61
N SER A 316 -49.48 23.82 50.32
CA SER A 316 -50.70 24.44 49.78
C SER A 316 -51.96 23.84 50.41
N TYR A 317 -52.00 22.52 50.61
CA TYR A 317 -53.08 21.82 51.28
C TYR A 317 -53.15 22.13 52.77
N SER A 318 -52.02 22.22 53.47
CA SER A 318 -51.96 22.66 54.86
C SER A 318 -52.49 24.08 55.01
N ASN A 319 -52.09 24.99 54.10
CA ASN A 319 -52.56 26.36 54.07
C ASN A 319 -54.06 26.43 53.74
N LEU A 320 -54.56 25.60 52.82
CA LEU A 320 -55.98 25.53 52.49
C LEU A 320 -56.79 24.90 53.65
N GLY A 321 -56.28 23.86 54.31
CA GLY A 321 -56.89 23.22 55.48
C GLY A 321 -57.00 24.17 56.67
N GLN A 322 -56.01 25.02 56.88
CA GLN A 322 -56.08 26.12 57.86
C GLN A 322 -57.09 27.22 57.48
N ASN A 323 -57.37 27.41 56.18
CA ASN A 323 -58.40 28.33 55.72
C ASN A 323 -59.82 27.71 55.72
N VAL A 324 -59.94 26.39 55.54
CA VAL A 324 -61.22 25.65 55.53
C VAL A 324 -61.77 25.40 56.94
N THR A 325 -60.96 25.53 57.99
CA THR A 325 -61.49 25.56 59.37
C THR A 325 -62.45 26.72 59.64
N ASN A 326 -62.58 27.70 58.73
CA ASN A 326 -63.45 28.86 58.91
C ASN A 326 -64.66 28.98 57.96
N LYS A 327 -64.94 28.04 57.04
CA LYS A 327 -66.23 27.91 56.32
C LYS A 327 -66.17 26.72 55.34
N SER A 328 -67.17 25.82 55.37
CA SER A 328 -67.40 24.72 54.41
C SER A 328 -66.85 23.33 54.79
N LYS A 329 -67.41 22.71 55.85
CA LYS A 329 -67.17 21.29 56.21
C LYS A 329 -68.12 20.29 55.53
N THR A 330 -69.15 20.72 54.80
CA THR A 330 -70.21 19.81 54.33
C THR A 330 -70.08 19.40 52.86
N ASN A 331 -69.52 20.24 51.99
CA ASN A 331 -69.45 19.94 50.55
C ASN A 331 -68.18 19.17 50.14
N PHE A 332 -67.12 19.23 50.95
CA PHE A 332 -65.84 18.59 50.66
C PHE A 332 -65.86 17.08 50.93
N VAL A 333 -66.62 16.63 51.93
CA VAL A 333 -66.73 15.21 52.28
C VAL A 333 -67.37 14.42 51.13
N HIS A 334 -68.45 14.94 50.55
CA HIS A 334 -69.15 14.28 49.44
C HIS A 334 -68.32 14.24 48.14
N THR A 335 -67.53 15.28 47.86
CA THR A 335 -66.64 15.31 46.69
C THR A 335 -65.41 14.41 46.89
N SER A 336 -64.88 14.33 48.11
CA SER A 336 -63.80 13.39 48.45
C SER A 336 -64.23 11.92 48.36
N GLN A 337 -65.48 11.61 48.69
CA GLN A 337 -66.00 10.24 48.63
C GLN A 337 -66.26 9.79 47.18
N LEU A 338 -66.83 10.67 46.34
CA LEU A 338 -67.03 10.40 44.92
C LEU A 338 -65.69 10.24 44.17
N ALA A 339 -64.66 11.01 44.54
CA ALA A 339 -63.32 10.88 43.98
C ALA A 339 -62.63 9.57 44.39
N LEU A 340 -62.91 9.07 45.60
CA LEU A 340 -62.39 7.80 46.10
C LEU A 340 -63.02 6.60 45.38
N GLU A 341 -64.32 6.65 45.10
CA GLU A 341 -65.03 5.62 44.33
C GLU A 341 -64.51 5.56 42.88
N ASN A 342 -64.35 6.71 42.21
CA ASN A 342 -63.77 6.76 40.87
C ASN A 342 -62.32 6.26 40.84
N PHE A 343 -61.53 6.53 41.88
CA PHE A 343 -60.17 6.01 41.98
C PHE A 343 -60.17 4.49 42.16
N HIS A 344 -61.08 3.95 42.98
CA HIS A 344 -61.22 2.52 43.18
C HIS A 344 -61.64 1.80 41.88
N GLU A 345 -62.51 2.40 41.08
CA GLU A 345 -62.91 1.89 39.77
C GLU A 345 -61.72 1.85 38.80
N CYS A 346 -60.93 2.92 38.73
CA CYS A 346 -59.70 2.95 37.92
C CYS A 346 -58.68 1.89 38.35
N VAL A 347 -58.53 1.65 39.66
CA VAL A 347 -57.64 0.60 40.18
C VAL A 347 -58.15 -0.80 39.81
N ASN A 348 -59.46 -1.04 39.89
CA ASN A 348 -60.04 -2.32 39.45
C ASN A 348 -59.84 -2.57 37.95
N ILE A 349 -59.99 -1.54 37.11
CA ILE A 349 -59.73 -1.65 35.65
C ILE A 349 -58.26 -1.98 35.38
N LEU A 350 -57.34 -1.43 36.17
CA LEU A 350 -55.92 -1.74 36.09
C LEU A 350 -55.63 -3.18 36.52
N ASP A 351 -56.25 -3.64 37.60
CA ASP A 351 -56.09 -5.01 38.10
C ASP A 351 -56.65 -6.04 37.11
N GLU A 352 -57.80 -5.76 36.49
CA GLU A 352 -58.32 -6.58 35.37
C GLU A 352 -57.39 -6.59 34.16
N SER A 353 -56.74 -5.46 33.85
CA SER A 353 -55.82 -5.39 32.71
C SER A 353 -54.53 -6.18 32.96
N ILE A 354 -54.03 -6.18 34.19
CA ILE A 354 -52.87 -6.99 34.60
C ILE A 354 -53.23 -8.48 34.53
N GLN A 355 -54.40 -8.88 35.03
CA GLN A 355 -54.86 -10.28 34.95
C GLN A 355 -55.06 -10.76 33.50
N ARG A 356 -55.55 -9.91 32.59
CA ARG A 356 -55.63 -10.24 31.15
C ARG A 356 -54.26 -10.47 30.52
N GLN A 357 -53.24 -9.74 30.98
CA GLN A 357 -51.87 -9.91 30.49
C GLN A 357 -51.27 -11.25 30.94
N ASP A 358 -51.52 -11.67 32.18
CA ASP A 358 -51.06 -12.97 32.71
C ASP A 358 -51.76 -14.17 32.06
N ILE A 359 -53.02 -14.03 31.65
CA ILE A 359 -53.75 -15.10 30.93
C ILE A 359 -53.22 -15.23 29.48
N ALA A 360 -52.86 -14.12 28.82
CA ALA A 360 -52.30 -14.12 27.47
C ALA A 360 -50.89 -14.73 27.41
N SER A 361 -50.05 -14.48 28.42
CA SER A 361 -48.72 -15.10 28.53
C SER A 361 -48.78 -16.58 28.90
N THR A 362 -49.79 -17.01 29.67
CA THR A 362 -49.98 -18.44 30.01
C THR A 362 -50.55 -19.25 28.83
N SER A 363 -51.43 -18.68 28.00
CA SER A 363 -52.00 -19.34 26.81
C SER A 363 -50.98 -19.60 25.70
N MET A 364 -50.00 -18.71 25.50
CA MET A 364 -48.94 -18.91 24.50
C MET A 364 -47.89 -19.96 24.90
N ALA A 365 -47.76 -20.30 26.19
CA ALA A 365 -46.85 -21.34 26.66
C ALA A 365 -47.37 -22.76 26.40
N SER A 366 -48.70 -22.95 26.32
CA SER A 366 -49.34 -24.26 26.11
C SER A 366 -49.38 -24.76 24.65
N TYR A 367 -49.02 -23.93 23.66
CA TYR A 367 -48.99 -24.33 22.23
C TYR A 367 -47.59 -24.70 21.70
N LEU A 368 -46.56 -24.68 22.56
CA LEU A 368 -45.18 -25.06 22.20
C LEU A 368 -44.73 -26.41 22.75
N THR A 369 -45.63 -27.16 23.40
CA THR A 369 -45.38 -28.54 23.87
C THR A 369 -46.57 -29.45 23.57
N ALA A 370 -46.76 -29.79 22.30
CA ALA A 370 -47.52 -30.96 21.86
C ALA A 370 -46.93 -31.52 20.57
#